data_AF-A0A0F2PD86-F1
#
_entry.id   AF-A0A0F2PD86-F1
#
_cell.length_a   1.000
_cell.length_b   1.000
_cell.length_c   1.000
_cell.angle_alpha   90.00
_cell.angle_beta   90.00
_cell.angle_gamma   90.00
#
_symmetry.space_group_name_H-M   'P 1'
#
loop_
_entity.id
_entity.type
_entity.pdbx_description
1 polymer ?
#
loop_
_entity_poly.entity_id
_entity_poly.type
_entity_poly.pdbx_seq_one_letter_code
_entity_poly.pdbx_strand_id
1 'polypeptide(L)'
;MIAIDSIPEVCARDEDLAKGIDQAKLIKEYAEKNLEDTLNRAFGINRIEVDNLFTCVISKNNLGTSELADFIPVITEDILINLFTLHKGNLKDVINSIEQKDFLPEEGKDYGVLTPEIEYAGYRFKFPAITLELEKDKTMVELFQKIGRNDPCPCGRINPSTGKPMKYKKCCDK
;
A
#
# COMPACT_ATOMS: atom_id res chain seq x y z
N MET A 1 5.64 11.55 16.06
CA MET A 1 4.17 11.57 16.17
C MET A 1 3.63 11.39 14.76
N ILE A 2 2.95 10.28 14.48
CA ILE A 2 2.18 10.12 13.24
C ILE A 2 1.07 11.18 13.31
N ALA A 3 0.99 12.05 12.30
CA ALA A 3 -0.01 13.11 12.28
C ALA A 3 -1.41 12.48 12.31
N ILE A 4 -2.20 12.85 13.32
CA ILE A 4 -3.56 12.36 13.57
C ILE A 4 -4.50 12.70 12.39
N ASP A 5 -4.11 13.69 11.57
CA ASP A 5 -4.82 14.10 10.35
C ASP A 5 -4.87 13.01 9.26
N SER A 6 -4.06 11.96 9.36
CA SER A 6 -3.99 10.90 8.34
C SER A 6 -5.09 9.84 8.44
N ILE A 7 -5.65 9.58 9.62
CA ILE A 7 -6.59 8.44 9.80
C ILE A 7 -7.96 8.72 9.14
N PRO A 8 -8.61 9.89 9.35
CA PRO A 8 -9.89 10.17 8.70
C PRO A 8 -9.81 10.19 7.18
N GLU A 9 -8.68 10.67 6.63
CA GLU A 9 -8.43 10.71 5.18
C GLU A 9 -8.30 9.30 4.59
N VAL A 10 -7.58 8.40 5.27
CA VAL A 10 -7.45 7.00 4.85
C VAL A 10 -8.82 6.30 4.88
N CYS A 11 -9.60 6.48 5.97
CA CYS A 11 -10.94 5.91 6.07
C CYS A 11 -11.89 6.41 4.97
N ALA A 12 -11.89 7.72 4.68
CA ALA A 12 -12.73 8.28 3.63
C ALA A 12 -12.37 7.73 2.23
N ARG A 13 -11.08 7.54 1.96
CA ARG A 13 -10.63 6.94 0.69
C ARG A 13 -11.03 5.48 0.56
N ASP A 14 -10.98 4.71 1.64
CA ASP A 14 -11.40 3.31 1.63
C ASP A 14 -12.93 3.18 1.45
N GLU A 15 -13.72 4.11 2.02
CA GLU A 15 -15.16 4.20 1.79
C GLU A 15 -15.51 4.52 0.33
N ASP A 16 -14.81 5.47 -0.29
CA ASP A 16 -15.03 5.80 -1.70
C ASP A 16 -14.64 4.65 -2.62
N LEU A 17 -13.58 3.92 -2.30
CA LEU A 17 -13.18 2.72 -3.02
C LEU A 17 -14.25 1.62 -2.90
N ALA A 18 -14.81 1.41 -1.71
CA ALA A 18 -15.89 0.45 -1.48
C ALA A 18 -17.14 0.77 -2.35
N LYS A 19 -17.53 2.04 -2.43
CA LYS A 19 -18.62 2.48 -3.34
C LYS A 19 -18.29 2.17 -4.80
N GLY A 20 -17.04 2.41 -5.23
CA GLY A 20 -16.58 2.11 -6.58
C GLY A 20 -16.66 0.61 -6.89
N ILE A 21 -16.26 -0.24 -5.94
CA ILE A 21 -16.37 -1.70 -6.04
C ILE A 21 -17.84 -2.13 -6.19
N ASP A 22 -18.74 -1.62 -5.35
CA ASP A 22 -20.16 -1.95 -5.43
C ASP A 22 -20.80 -1.52 -6.75
N GLN A 23 -20.44 -0.34 -7.25
CA GLN A 23 -20.87 0.11 -8.59
C GLN A 23 -20.36 -0.82 -9.68
N ALA A 24 -19.09 -1.23 -9.62
CA ALA A 24 -18.50 -2.15 -10.58
C ALA A 24 -19.22 -3.51 -10.57
N LYS A 25 -19.62 -4.04 -9.40
CA LYS A 25 -20.43 -5.27 -9.32
C LYS A 25 -21.76 -5.14 -10.03
N LEU A 26 -22.49 -4.05 -9.76
CA LEU A 26 -23.80 -3.81 -10.39
C LEU A 26 -23.69 -3.69 -11.91
N ILE A 27 -22.64 -3.01 -12.40
CA ILE A 27 -22.36 -2.88 -13.83
C ILE A 27 -22.07 -4.25 -14.44
N LYS A 28 -21.20 -5.05 -13.79
CA LYS A 28 -20.87 -6.39 -14.26
C LYS A 28 -22.11 -7.29 -14.35
N GLU A 29 -22.91 -7.35 -13.28
CA GLU A 29 -24.12 -8.16 -13.24
C GLU A 29 -25.14 -7.73 -14.31
N TYR A 30 -25.29 -6.41 -14.53
CA TYR A 30 -26.14 -5.90 -15.60
C TYR A 30 -25.62 -6.29 -16.99
N ALA A 31 -24.32 -6.16 -17.22
CA ALA A 31 -23.68 -6.45 -18.50
C ALA A 31 -23.74 -7.94 -18.87
N GLU A 32 -23.59 -8.84 -17.90
CA GLU A 32 -23.75 -10.28 -18.10
C GLU A 32 -25.17 -10.65 -18.53
N LYS A 33 -26.19 -9.95 -17.99
CA LYS A 33 -27.61 -10.19 -18.31
C LYS A 33 -28.07 -9.47 -19.58
N ASN A 34 -27.46 -8.33 -19.93
CA ASN A 34 -27.92 -7.42 -20.98
C ASN A 34 -26.76 -6.99 -21.90
N LEU A 35 -26.03 -7.96 -22.44
CA LEU A 35 -24.80 -7.71 -23.21
C LEU A 35 -25.03 -6.79 -24.42
N GLU A 36 -26.08 -7.03 -25.22
CA GLU A 36 -26.36 -6.23 -26.43
C GLU A 36 -26.65 -4.76 -26.10
N ASP A 37 -27.48 -4.51 -25.09
CA ASP A 37 -27.78 -3.14 -24.62
C ASP A 37 -26.52 -2.47 -24.04
N THR A 38 -25.71 -3.22 -23.30
CA THR A 38 -24.45 -2.72 -22.73
C THR A 38 -23.47 -2.29 -23.82
N LEU A 39 -23.22 -3.15 -24.82
CA LEU A 39 -22.35 -2.82 -25.95
C LEU A 39 -22.88 -1.61 -26.74
N ASN A 40 -24.21 -1.53 -26.91
CA ASN A 40 -24.82 -0.43 -27.64
C ASN A 40 -24.65 0.90 -26.88
N ARG A 41 -24.83 0.91 -25.56
CA ARG A 41 -24.65 2.11 -24.74
C ARG A 41 -23.21 2.55 -24.63
N ALA A 42 -22.28 1.61 -24.46
CA ALA A 42 -20.87 1.92 -24.24
C ALA A 42 -20.12 2.26 -25.53
N PHE A 43 -20.41 1.55 -26.63
CA PHE A 43 -19.64 1.62 -27.87
C PHE A 43 -20.47 1.94 -29.11
N GLY A 44 -21.81 1.95 -29.02
CA GLY A 44 -22.69 2.10 -30.19
C GLY A 44 -22.72 0.88 -31.10
N ILE A 45 -22.39 -0.31 -30.56
CA ILE A 45 -22.29 -1.57 -31.31
C ILE A 45 -23.17 -2.63 -30.66
N ASN A 46 -23.80 -3.48 -31.45
CA ASN A 46 -24.83 -4.43 -30.98
C ASN A 46 -24.63 -5.85 -31.51
N ARG A 47 -23.53 -6.15 -32.23
CA ARG A 47 -23.28 -7.47 -32.83
C ARG A 47 -21.82 -7.87 -32.76
N ILE A 48 -21.29 -8.00 -31.54
CA ILE A 48 -19.97 -8.58 -31.28
C ILE A 48 -20.17 -9.75 -30.32
N GLU A 49 -19.54 -10.87 -30.65
CA GLU A 49 -19.43 -12.01 -29.75
C GLU A 49 -18.38 -11.68 -28.68
N VAL A 50 -18.76 -11.75 -27.42
CA VAL A 50 -17.88 -11.42 -26.28
C VAL A 50 -17.55 -12.70 -25.54
N ASP A 51 -16.29 -13.11 -25.64
CA ASP A 51 -15.81 -14.35 -25.02
C ASP A 51 -15.67 -14.24 -23.49
N ASN A 52 -15.33 -13.06 -22.99
CA ASN A 52 -15.10 -12.84 -21.57
C ASN A 52 -15.46 -11.40 -21.15
N LEU A 53 -16.08 -11.24 -19.98
CA LEU A 53 -16.34 -9.96 -19.36
C LEU A 53 -15.49 -9.83 -18.10
N PHE A 54 -14.52 -8.92 -18.15
CA PHE A 54 -13.66 -8.59 -17.02
C PHE A 54 -14.06 -7.23 -16.42
N THR A 55 -13.93 -7.10 -15.11
CA THR A 55 -14.24 -5.86 -14.39
C THR A 55 -13.22 -5.64 -13.31
N CYS A 56 -12.69 -4.41 -13.23
CA CYS A 56 -11.76 -3.97 -12.19
C CYS A 56 -12.08 -2.51 -11.83
N VAL A 57 -11.60 -2.07 -10.66
CA VAL A 57 -11.67 -0.67 -10.24
C VAL A 57 -10.29 -0.04 -10.38
N ILE A 58 -10.22 1.07 -11.10
CA ILE A 58 -8.98 1.83 -11.29
C ILE A 58 -8.95 2.99 -10.29
N SER A 59 -7.92 3.00 -9.46
CA SER A 59 -7.67 4.04 -8.46
C SER A 59 -6.50 4.91 -8.88
N LYS A 60 -6.50 6.19 -8.48
CA LYS A 60 -5.36 7.09 -8.80
C LYS A 60 -4.12 6.76 -7.98
N ASN A 61 -4.25 6.44 -6.69
CA ASN A 61 -3.09 6.31 -5.78
C ASN A 61 -3.34 5.40 -4.56
N ASN A 62 -4.42 4.62 -4.53
CA ASN A 62 -4.78 3.82 -3.35
C ASN A 62 -5.34 2.46 -3.75
N LEU A 63 -4.68 1.38 -3.32
CA LEU A 63 -5.23 0.02 -3.45
C LEU A 63 -6.28 -0.27 -2.36
N GLY A 64 -6.27 0.50 -1.26
CA GLY A 64 -7.18 0.37 -0.12
C GLY A 64 -7.01 -0.95 0.64
N THR A 65 -7.68 -1.07 1.78
CA THR A 65 -7.79 -2.37 2.49
C THR A 65 -8.93 -3.24 1.94
N SER A 66 -9.81 -2.64 1.13
CA SER A 66 -11.05 -3.20 0.59
C SER A 66 -10.84 -4.30 -0.47
N GLU A 67 -9.64 -4.43 -1.04
CA GLU A 67 -9.27 -5.51 -1.98
C GLU A 67 -9.48 -6.92 -1.43
N LEU A 68 -9.57 -7.07 -0.11
CA LEU A 68 -9.62 -8.36 0.56
C LEU A 68 -11.04 -8.93 0.69
N ALA A 69 -12.09 -8.14 0.40
CA ALA A 69 -13.47 -8.55 0.64
C ALA A 69 -14.24 -8.97 -0.63
N ASP A 70 -13.84 -8.48 -1.80
CA ASP A 70 -14.61 -8.61 -3.03
C ASP A 70 -13.78 -9.14 -4.20
N PHE A 71 -14.37 -10.01 -5.02
CA PHE A 71 -13.75 -10.59 -6.22
C PHE A 71 -13.44 -9.57 -7.33
N ILE A 72 -13.67 -8.27 -7.12
CA ILE A 72 -13.33 -7.23 -8.09
C ILE A 72 -11.93 -6.68 -7.75
N PRO A 73 -10.93 -6.88 -8.61
CA PRO A 73 -9.60 -6.36 -8.36
C PRO A 73 -9.60 -4.82 -8.40
N VAL A 74 -8.86 -4.23 -7.48
CA VAL A 74 -8.50 -2.82 -7.50
C VAL A 74 -7.08 -2.71 -8.04
N ILE A 75 -6.82 -1.73 -8.89
CA ILE A 75 -5.50 -1.50 -9.45
C ILE A 75 -5.26 0.00 -9.55
N THR A 76 -4.03 0.45 -9.36
CA THR A 76 -3.71 1.85 -9.61
C THR A 76 -3.51 2.13 -11.10
N GLU A 77 -3.73 3.38 -11.50
CA GLU A 77 -3.49 3.84 -12.87
C GLU A 77 -2.06 3.51 -13.35
N ASP A 78 -1.05 3.77 -12.51
CA ASP A 78 0.35 3.49 -12.84
C ASP A 78 0.62 2.00 -13.07
N ILE A 79 0.08 1.13 -12.22
CA ILE A 79 0.25 -0.32 -12.36
C ILE A 79 -0.43 -0.80 -13.64
N LEU A 80 -1.63 -0.32 -13.94
CA LEU A 80 -2.34 -0.69 -15.16
C LEU A 80 -1.54 -0.31 -16.41
N ILE A 81 -0.98 0.90 -16.46
CA ILE A 81 -0.13 1.37 -17.56
C ILE A 81 1.13 0.49 -17.67
N ASN A 82 1.75 0.12 -16.55
CA ASN A 82 2.92 -0.75 -16.53
C ASN A 82 2.60 -2.15 -17.07
N LEU A 83 1.44 -2.73 -16.70
CA LEU A 83 1.00 -4.03 -17.23
C LEU A 83 0.76 -3.97 -18.75
N PHE A 84 0.08 -2.93 -19.24
CA PHE A 84 -0.10 -2.76 -20.69
C PHE A 84 1.23 -2.63 -21.42
N THR A 85 2.20 -1.93 -20.83
CA THR A 85 3.55 -1.77 -21.40
C THR A 85 4.31 -3.11 -21.39
N LEU A 86 4.29 -3.84 -20.28
CA LEU A 86 4.94 -5.13 -20.11
C LEU A 86 4.43 -6.17 -21.11
N HIS A 87 3.12 -6.26 -21.27
CA HIS A 87 2.46 -7.21 -22.16
C HIS A 87 2.23 -6.66 -23.58
N LYS A 88 2.85 -5.52 -23.94
CA LYS A 88 2.78 -4.89 -25.28
C LYS A 88 1.34 -4.69 -25.78
N GLY A 89 0.42 -4.35 -24.89
CA GLY A 89 -0.99 -4.14 -25.21
C GLY A 89 -1.85 -5.41 -25.30
N ASN A 90 -1.31 -6.60 -25.01
CA ASN A 90 -2.12 -7.83 -25.01
C ASN A 90 -3.09 -7.83 -23.82
N LEU A 91 -4.37 -7.59 -24.12
CA LEU A 91 -5.43 -7.51 -23.11
C LEU A 91 -5.61 -8.81 -22.30
N LYS A 92 -5.46 -9.98 -22.95
CA LYS A 92 -5.63 -11.28 -22.27
C LYS A 92 -4.55 -11.49 -21.22
N ASP A 93 -3.31 -11.16 -21.56
CA ASP A 93 -2.19 -11.30 -20.62
C ASP A 93 -2.31 -10.28 -19.49
N VAL A 94 -2.71 -9.03 -19.78
CA VAL A 94 -2.97 -8.01 -18.74
C VAL A 94 -4.04 -8.48 -17.77
N ILE A 95 -5.17 -9.00 -18.27
CA ILE A 95 -6.24 -9.53 -17.41
C ILE A 95 -5.71 -10.66 -16.52
N ASN A 96 -5.00 -11.62 -17.10
CA ASN A 96 -4.42 -12.74 -16.33
C ASN A 96 -3.49 -12.22 -15.21
N SER A 97 -2.62 -11.25 -15.50
CA SER A 97 -1.71 -10.67 -14.49
C SER A 97 -2.46 -9.94 -13.38
N ILE A 98 -3.59 -9.30 -13.69
CA ILE A 98 -4.44 -8.66 -12.68
C ILE A 98 -5.13 -9.72 -11.80
N GLU A 99 -5.68 -10.77 -12.40
CA GLU A 99 -6.34 -11.86 -11.68
C GLU A 99 -5.37 -12.64 -10.77
N GLN A 100 -4.14 -12.84 -11.24
CA GLN A 100 -3.07 -13.51 -10.49
C GLN A 100 -2.40 -12.60 -9.45
N LYS A 101 -2.67 -11.29 -9.51
CA LYS A 101 -2.07 -10.26 -8.65
C LYS A 101 -0.54 -10.19 -8.75
N ASP A 102 0.00 -10.53 -9.92
CA ASP A 102 1.46 -10.55 -10.20
C ASP A 102 2.12 -9.16 -10.14
N PHE A 103 1.29 -8.11 -10.03
CA PHE A 103 1.72 -6.73 -9.87
C PHE A 103 1.97 -6.32 -8.42
N LEU A 104 1.56 -7.14 -7.45
CA LEU A 104 1.80 -6.87 -6.03
C LEU A 104 3.26 -7.16 -5.68
N PRO A 105 3.83 -6.41 -4.71
CA PRO A 105 5.20 -6.65 -4.28
C PRO A 105 5.33 -8.06 -3.65
N GLU A 106 6.42 -8.75 -3.97
CA GLU A 106 6.72 -10.10 -3.52
C GLU A 106 7.77 -10.09 -2.39
N GLU A 107 7.53 -10.88 -1.34
CA GLU A 107 8.52 -11.06 -0.26
C GLU A 107 9.76 -11.77 -0.81
N GLY A 108 10.95 -11.25 -0.46
CA GLY A 108 12.25 -11.74 -0.94
C GLY A 108 12.71 -11.13 -2.26
N LYS A 109 11.85 -10.41 -2.98
CA LYS A 109 12.16 -9.74 -4.25
C LYS A 109 11.96 -8.23 -4.21
N ASP A 110 10.86 -7.78 -3.60
CA ASP A 110 10.52 -6.35 -3.49
C ASP A 110 10.64 -5.84 -2.04
N TYR A 111 10.41 -6.72 -1.06
CA TYR A 111 10.60 -6.43 0.37
C TYR A 111 10.98 -7.67 1.17
N GLY A 112 11.65 -7.49 2.30
CA GLY A 112 11.91 -8.54 3.28
C GLY A 112 11.12 -8.31 4.56
N VAL A 113 10.80 -9.39 5.28
CA VAL A 113 10.24 -9.31 6.62
C VAL A 113 11.32 -9.67 7.64
N LEU A 114 11.66 -8.73 8.51
CA LEU A 114 12.58 -8.90 9.62
C LEU A 114 11.79 -9.07 10.91
N THR A 115 12.38 -9.75 11.90
CA THR A 115 11.86 -9.76 13.28
C THR A 115 12.91 -9.14 14.20
N PRO A 116 13.09 -7.80 14.15
CA PRO A 116 13.99 -7.09 15.03
C PRO A 116 13.71 -7.35 16.51
N GLU A 117 14.79 -7.43 17.30
CA GLU A 117 14.76 -7.45 18.76
C GLU A 117 15.36 -6.15 19.29
N ILE A 118 14.62 -5.41 20.12
CA ILE A 118 15.11 -4.22 20.81
C ILE A 118 15.04 -4.41 22.32
N GLU A 119 16.04 -3.90 23.04
CA GLU A 119 16.06 -3.86 24.50
C GLU A 119 15.78 -2.44 25.00
N TYR A 120 14.76 -2.29 25.84
CA TYR A 120 14.40 -1.01 26.43
C TYR A 120 13.91 -1.21 27.87
N ALA A 121 14.52 -0.51 28.82
CA ALA A 121 14.19 -0.57 30.25
C ALA A 121 14.17 -2.01 30.83
N GLY A 122 15.07 -2.89 30.35
CA GLY A 122 15.17 -4.29 30.76
C GLY A 122 14.13 -5.23 30.13
N TYR A 123 13.27 -4.71 29.25
CA TYR A 123 12.35 -5.51 28.45
C TYR A 123 12.90 -5.71 27.04
N ARG A 124 12.66 -6.90 26.48
CA ARG A 124 12.98 -7.22 25.09
C ARG A 124 11.71 -7.25 24.26
N PHE A 125 11.67 -6.47 23.20
CA PHE A 125 10.55 -6.41 22.28
C PHE A 125 10.97 -7.04 20.97
N LYS A 126 10.14 -7.97 20.48
CA LYS A 126 10.23 -8.54 19.15
C LYS A 126 9.02 -8.09 18.37
N PHE A 127 9.22 -7.52 17.20
CA PHE A 127 8.13 -7.09 16.34
C PHE A 127 8.50 -7.36 14.88
N PRO A 128 7.52 -7.69 14.03
CA PRO A 128 7.75 -7.79 12.60
C PRO A 128 8.02 -6.39 12.02
N ALA A 129 8.99 -6.30 11.12
CA ALA A 129 9.32 -5.08 10.39
C ALA A 129 9.53 -5.38 8.91
N ILE A 130 8.98 -4.55 8.04
CA ILE A 130 9.16 -4.64 6.60
C ILE A 130 10.41 -3.83 6.23
N THR A 131 11.32 -4.43 5.45
CA THR A 131 12.50 -3.77 4.89
C THR A 131 12.44 -3.78 3.38
N LEU A 132 12.87 -2.70 2.73
CA LEU A 132 13.09 -2.66 1.28
C LEU A 132 14.54 -3.04 0.90
N GLU A 133 15.43 -3.14 1.88
CA GLU A 133 16.81 -3.56 1.69
C GLU A 133 16.89 -5.10 1.81
N LEU A 134 16.98 -5.79 0.67
CA LEU A 134 16.92 -7.26 0.54
C LEU A 134 18.28 -7.98 0.70
N GLU A 135 19.39 -7.25 0.76
CA GLU A 135 20.75 -7.75 1.07
C GLU A 135 21.43 -6.70 1.98
N LYS A 136 22.24 -6.97 3.02
CA LYS A 136 22.81 -8.13 3.72
C LYS A 136 23.05 -7.66 5.16
N ASP A 137 22.84 -8.52 6.16
CA ASP A 137 23.46 -8.50 7.50
C ASP A 137 23.78 -7.11 8.11
N LYS A 138 22.88 -6.14 8.01
CA LYS A 138 22.97 -4.97 8.88
C LYS A 138 22.40 -5.40 10.22
N THR A 139 23.29 -5.65 11.17
CA THR A 139 22.86 -5.74 12.57
C THR A 139 22.04 -4.49 12.90
N MET A 140 20.96 -4.66 13.66
CA MET A 140 20.04 -3.60 14.10
C MET A 140 20.72 -2.34 14.68
N VAL A 141 21.99 -2.45 15.07
CA VAL A 141 22.87 -1.37 15.51
C VAL A 141 23.09 -0.30 14.43
N GLU A 142 22.94 -0.62 13.14
CA GLU A 142 23.17 0.32 12.03
C GLU A 142 21.90 1.07 11.59
N LEU A 143 20.71 0.48 11.75
CA LEU A 143 19.43 1.07 11.32
C LEU A 143 18.91 2.15 12.28
N PHE A 144 19.22 2.03 13.56
CA PHE A 144 19.00 3.12 14.51
C PHE A 144 20.25 3.99 14.54
N GLN A 145 20.22 5.15 13.85
CA GLN A 145 21.28 6.15 13.96
C GLN A 145 21.65 6.33 15.43
N LYS A 146 22.92 6.08 15.77
CA LYS A 146 23.46 6.40 17.10
C LYS A 146 23.12 7.87 17.38
N ILE A 147 22.27 8.10 18.38
CA ILE A 147 21.87 9.45 18.80
C ILE A 147 23.14 10.26 19.03
N GLY A 148 23.29 11.35 18.29
CA GLY A 148 24.43 12.22 18.40
C GLY A 148 24.47 12.83 19.80
N ARG A 149 25.66 12.91 20.41
CA ARG A 149 25.84 13.48 21.75
C ARG A 149 25.23 14.88 21.92
N ASN A 150 25.11 15.65 20.84
CA ASN A 150 24.54 16.99 20.84
C ASN A 150 23.04 17.03 20.49
N ASP A 151 22.43 15.92 20.08
CA ASP A 151 21.03 15.84 19.69
C ASP A 151 20.10 15.97 20.91
N PRO A 152 18.84 16.37 20.72
CA PRO A 152 17.83 16.34 21.77
C PRO A 152 17.74 14.97 22.42
N CYS A 153 17.72 14.94 23.75
CA CYS A 153 17.70 13.70 24.49
C CYS A 153 16.36 12.98 24.31
N PRO A 154 16.35 11.66 24.01
CA PRO A 154 15.12 10.90 23.77
C PRO A 154 14.18 10.81 24.98
N CYS A 155 14.66 11.09 26.20
CA CYS A 155 13.78 11.14 27.38
C CYS A 155 12.89 12.40 27.45
N GLY A 156 13.06 13.37 26.54
CA GLY A 156 12.23 14.56 26.44
C GLY A 156 12.46 15.61 27.54
N ARG A 157 13.47 15.46 28.40
CA ARG A 157 13.74 16.40 29.49
C ARG A 157 14.12 17.78 28.95
N ILE A 158 13.48 18.81 29.48
CA ILE A 158 13.72 20.21 29.12
C ILE A 158 14.73 20.85 30.09
N ASN A 159 15.64 21.67 29.55
CA ASN A 159 16.55 22.46 30.38
C ASN A 159 15.77 23.60 31.06
N PRO A 160 15.70 23.63 32.41
CA PRO A 160 14.90 24.62 33.13
C PRO A 160 15.42 26.06 32.95
N SER A 161 16.71 26.24 32.64
CA SER A 161 17.31 27.56 32.46
C SER A 161 17.11 28.13 31.05
N THR A 162 16.90 27.27 30.04
CA THR A 162 16.81 27.73 28.63
C THR A 162 15.49 27.39 27.94
N GLY A 163 14.63 26.57 28.56
CA GLY A 163 13.36 26.11 27.98
C GLY A 163 13.50 25.19 26.78
N LYS A 164 14.73 24.79 26.40
CA LYS A 164 15.00 23.93 25.23
C LYS A 164 15.21 22.47 25.65
N PRO A 165 14.98 21.49 24.75
CA PRO A 165 15.32 20.09 25.00
C PRO A 165 16.78 19.94 25.44
N MET A 166 17.02 19.13 26.48
CA MET A 166 18.37 18.84 26.92
C MET A 166 19.12 18.06 25.84
N LYS A 167 20.39 18.40 25.59
CA LYS A 167 21.27 17.59 24.73
C LYS A 167 21.52 16.22 25.37
N TYR A 168 21.61 15.16 24.57
CA TYR A 168 21.80 13.79 25.03
C TYR A 168 22.97 13.65 26.03
N LYS A 169 24.14 14.25 25.71
CA LYS A 169 25.36 14.31 26.56
C LYS A 169 25.21 14.99 27.92
N LYS A 170 24.15 15.76 28.14
CA LYS A 170 23.90 16.46 29.40
C LYS A 170 22.75 15.81 30.19
N CYS A 171 22.18 14.71 29.68
CA CYS A 171 20.98 14.10 30.24
C CYS A 171 21.12 12.58 30.46
N CYS A 172 21.04 11.78 29.39
CA CYS A 172 21.01 10.31 29.48
C CYS A 172 22.30 9.63 28.99
N ASP A 173 23.20 10.36 28.33
CA ASP A 173 24.56 9.91 27.98
C ASP A 173 25.49 10.20 29.15
N LYS A 174 25.41 9.36 30.18
CA LYS A 174 26.29 9.35 31.36
C LYS A 174 27.34 8.26 31.23
#